data_AF-A0A6G0LSL6-F1
#
_entry.id   AF-A0A6G0LSL6-F1
#
_cell.length_a   1.000
_cell.length_b   1.000
_cell.length_c   1.000
_cell.angle_alpha   90.00
_cell.angle_beta   90.00
_cell.angle_gamma   90.00
#
_symmetry.space_group_name_H-M   'P 1'
#
loop_
_entity.id
_entity.type
_entity.pdbx_description
1 polymer ?
#
loop_
_entity_poly.entity_id
_entity_poly.type
_entity_poly.pdbx_seq_one_letter_code
_entity_poly.pdbx_strand_id
1 'polypeptide(L)'
;MVKGRQKHTKNGRRKPRAYKLSVPMHQFRLNVVFFFEDHSMEETVDKFYKGLAGTQLRTKRTSVYLWRKRKARLVELCQSTGTATQRKVRLRERQVEKHEAAMAAAESVKMVAPAREDVAEYVAQAWDELSAYTIANGFKAVLQEGVEDEASQHQIN
;
A
#
# COMPACT_ATOMS: atom_id res chain seq x y z
N MET A 1 14.28 -43.13 -12.38
CA MET A 1 13.29 -42.77 -11.35
C MET A 1 13.60 -41.38 -10.81
N VAL A 2 12.77 -40.37 -11.10
CA VAL A 2 12.94 -39.02 -10.52
C VAL A 2 12.11 -38.95 -9.24
N LYS A 3 12.76 -39.16 -8.09
CA LYS A 3 12.09 -39.13 -6.78
C LYS A 3 12.05 -37.68 -6.27
N GLY A 4 11.10 -36.91 -6.79
CA GLY A 4 10.79 -35.57 -6.29
C GLY A 4 9.95 -35.62 -5.00
N ARG A 5 10.13 -34.61 -4.14
CA ARG A 5 9.36 -34.46 -2.89
C ARG A 5 7.87 -34.28 -3.19
N GLN A 6 7.02 -35.13 -2.63
CA GLN A 6 5.56 -35.08 -2.83
C GLN A 6 4.97 -33.73 -2.36
N LYS A 7 4.12 -33.12 -3.19
CA LYS A 7 3.43 -31.87 -2.86
C LYS A 7 2.28 -32.17 -1.89
N HIS A 8 2.25 -31.45 -0.77
CA HIS A 8 1.27 -31.68 0.30
C HIS A 8 -0.17 -31.23 -0.03
N THR A 9 -0.40 -30.51 -1.12
CA THR A 9 -1.73 -30.04 -1.54
C THR A 9 -2.06 -30.53 -2.95
N LYS A 10 -3.26 -31.12 -3.13
CA LYS A 10 -3.74 -31.62 -4.45
C LYS A 10 -3.69 -30.54 -5.53
N ASN A 11 -3.83 -29.27 -5.13
CA ASN A 11 -3.87 -28.12 -6.04
C ASN A 11 -2.55 -27.34 -6.11
N GLY A 12 -1.46 -27.83 -5.50
CA GLY A 12 -0.14 -27.17 -5.52
C GLY A 12 -0.07 -25.79 -4.86
N ARG A 13 -1.17 -25.32 -4.25
CA ARG A 13 -1.24 -24.02 -3.59
C ARG A 13 -0.54 -24.05 -2.24
N ARG A 14 0.10 -22.93 -1.89
CA ARG A 14 0.68 -22.70 -0.56
C ARG A 14 -0.42 -22.84 0.50
N LYS A 15 -0.14 -23.55 1.60
CA LYS A 15 -1.04 -23.61 2.75
C LYS A 15 -1.35 -22.17 3.21
N PRO A 16 -2.63 -21.79 3.41
CA PRO A 16 -2.94 -20.50 4.01
C PRO A 16 -2.24 -20.41 5.38
N ARG A 17 -1.57 -19.28 5.62
CA ARG A 17 -0.85 -19.04 6.86
C ARG A 17 -1.84 -19.04 8.02
N ALA A 18 -1.88 -20.12 8.79
CA ALA A 18 -2.85 -20.33 9.88
C ALA A 18 -2.48 -19.62 11.20
N TYR A 19 -1.49 -18.73 11.21
CA TYR A 19 -1.20 -17.98 12.42
C TYR A 19 -2.19 -16.82 12.54
N LYS A 20 -3.04 -16.85 13.58
CA LYS A 20 -3.73 -15.64 14.03
C LYS A 20 -2.64 -14.69 14.53
N LEU A 21 -2.49 -13.53 13.88
CA LEU A 21 -1.61 -12.44 14.33
C LEU A 21 -2.16 -11.84 15.63
N SER A 22 -2.12 -12.58 16.75
CA SER A 22 -2.17 -11.97 18.09
C SER A 22 -0.76 -11.53 18.50
N VAL A 23 0.02 -11.03 17.54
CA VAL A 23 1.40 -10.58 17.78
C VAL A 23 1.29 -9.17 18.36
N PRO A 24 1.73 -8.94 19.61
CA PRO A 24 1.69 -7.60 20.17
C PRO A 24 2.56 -6.70 19.31
N MET A 25 1.96 -5.62 18.81
CA MET A 25 2.62 -4.57 18.03
C MET A 25 3.86 -4.07 18.78
N HIS A 26 4.91 -3.65 18.06
CA HIS A 26 6.14 -3.14 18.69
C HIS A 26 5.85 -2.03 19.72
N GLN A 27 4.85 -1.18 19.46
CA GLN A 27 4.32 -0.17 20.37
C GLN A 27 3.83 -0.74 21.71
N PHE A 28 3.05 -1.83 21.68
CA PHE A 28 2.57 -2.47 22.91
C PHE A 28 3.74 -2.99 23.76
N ARG A 29 4.73 -3.63 23.11
CA ARG A 29 5.92 -4.13 23.82
C ARG A 29 6.73 -2.99 24.43
N LEU A 30 6.79 -1.83 23.76
CA LEU A 30 7.48 -0.64 24.22
C LEU A 30 6.80 -0.09 25.48
N ASN A 31 5.47 0.02 25.47
CA ASN A 31 4.67 0.48 26.61
C ASN A 31 4.84 -0.43 27.84
N VAL A 32 4.90 -1.75 27.62
CA VAL A 32 5.15 -2.72 28.70
C VAL A 32 6.56 -2.52 29.30
N VAL A 33 7.57 -2.30 28.45
CA VAL A 33 8.95 -2.08 28.92
C VAL A 33 9.08 -0.75 29.66
N PHE A 34 8.46 0.33 29.16
CA PHE A 34 8.46 1.62 29.86
C PHE A 34 7.80 1.53 31.23
N PHE A 35 6.63 0.89 31.32
CA PHE A 35 5.97 0.71 32.61
C PHE A 35 6.80 -0.12 33.60
N PHE A 36 7.48 -1.17 33.11
CA PHE A 36 8.35 -2.01 33.92
C PHE A 36 9.64 -1.32 34.41
N GLU A 37 10.04 -0.19 33.84
CA GLU A 37 11.19 0.57 34.37
C GLU A 37 10.85 1.26 35.69
N ASP A 38 9.58 1.67 35.86
CA ASP A 38 9.10 2.37 37.05
C ASP A 38 8.37 1.46 38.06
N HIS A 39 8.02 0.24 37.64
CA HIS A 39 7.14 -0.67 38.40
C HIS A 39 7.72 -2.08 38.53
N SER A 40 7.22 -2.85 39.49
CA SER A 40 7.64 -4.23 39.66
C SER A 40 7.13 -5.14 38.53
N MET A 41 7.76 -6.31 38.36
CA MET A 41 7.34 -7.29 37.34
C MET A 41 5.93 -7.81 37.61
N GLU A 42 5.51 -7.86 38.88
CA GLU A 42 4.20 -8.36 39.28
C GLU A 42 3.11 -7.37 38.90
N GLU A 43 3.32 -6.09 39.19
CA GLU A 43 2.42 -4.99 38.76
C GLU A 43 2.34 -4.88 37.24
N THR A 44 3.46 -5.09 36.54
CA THR A 44 3.50 -5.08 35.07
C THR A 44 2.65 -6.21 34.50
N VAL A 45 2.76 -7.41 35.06
CA VAL A 45 1.98 -8.55 34.63
C VAL A 45 0.50 -8.36 34.96
N ASP A 46 0.17 -7.88 36.15
CA ASP A 46 -1.22 -7.64 36.55
C ASP A 46 -1.90 -6.59 35.65
N LYS A 47 -1.18 -5.51 35.29
CA LYS A 47 -1.72 -4.46 34.42
C LYS A 47 -1.94 -4.91 32.97
N PHE A 48 -0.94 -5.54 32.36
CA PHE A 48 -0.94 -5.83 30.91
C PHE A 48 -1.42 -7.25 30.54
N TYR A 49 -1.43 -8.17 31.51
CA TYR A 49 -1.62 -9.60 31.28
C TYR A 49 -2.64 -10.20 32.29
N LYS A 50 -3.80 -9.55 32.41
CA LYS A 50 -4.91 -10.01 33.25
C LYS A 50 -5.40 -11.41 32.83
N GLY A 51 -5.62 -12.29 33.80
CA GLY A 51 -6.20 -13.62 33.59
C GLY A 51 -5.25 -14.66 33.00
N LEU A 52 -3.95 -14.36 32.87
CA LEU A 52 -2.94 -15.33 32.47
C LEU A 52 -2.41 -16.06 33.72
N ALA A 53 -2.25 -17.38 33.64
CA ALA A 53 -1.78 -18.21 34.76
C ALA A 53 -0.66 -19.18 34.34
N GLY A 54 0.11 -19.64 35.33
CA GLY A 54 1.10 -20.71 35.18
C GLY A 54 2.20 -20.43 34.16
N THR A 55 2.40 -21.37 33.22
CA THR A 55 3.48 -21.33 32.21
C THR A 55 3.43 -20.09 31.32
N GLN A 56 2.23 -19.60 31.00
CA GLN A 56 2.06 -18.44 30.15
C GLN A 56 2.61 -17.17 30.79
N LEU A 57 2.41 -17.00 32.11
CA LEU A 57 2.98 -15.89 32.86
C LEU A 57 4.51 -15.92 32.86
N ARG A 58 5.10 -17.10 33.09
CA ARG A 58 6.56 -17.27 33.03
C ARG A 58 7.10 -16.83 31.67
N THR A 59 6.47 -17.26 30.57
CA THR A 59 6.84 -16.84 29.22
C THR A 59 6.72 -15.33 29.02
N LYS A 60 5.67 -14.68 29.55
CA LYS A 60 5.52 -13.22 29.47
C LYS A 60 6.60 -12.50 30.28
N ARG A 61 6.88 -12.92 31.52
CA ARG A 61 7.97 -12.37 32.34
C ARG A 61 9.31 -12.45 31.60
N THR A 62 9.64 -13.62 31.03
CA THR A 62 10.85 -13.79 30.20
C THR A 62 10.85 -12.87 28.98
N SER A 63 9.70 -12.69 28.33
CA SER A 63 9.57 -11.78 27.19
C SER A 63 9.83 -10.32 27.58
N VAL A 64 9.31 -9.86 28.74
CA VAL A 64 9.54 -8.50 29.24
C VAL A 64 11.02 -8.26 29.49
N TYR A 65 11.73 -9.19 30.16
CA TYR A 65 13.18 -9.08 30.32
C TYR A 65 13.94 -9.05 28.98
N LEU A 66 13.53 -9.89 28.03
CA LEU A 66 14.13 -9.91 26.69
C LEU A 66 13.91 -8.59 25.93
N TRP A 67 12.74 -7.98 26.06
CA TRP A 67 12.42 -6.70 25.42
C TRP A 67 13.15 -5.55 26.08
N ARG A 68 13.30 -5.55 27.42
CA ARG A 68 14.14 -4.59 28.14
C ARG A 68 15.57 -4.61 27.62
N LYS A 69 16.17 -5.80 27.46
CA LYS A 69 17.53 -5.96 26.89
C LYS A 69 17.64 -5.42 25.46
N ARG A 70 16.55 -5.42 24.69
CA ARG A 70 16.50 -4.95 23.29
C ARG A 70 15.71 -3.65 23.13
N LYS A 71 15.61 -2.83 24.17
CA LYS A 71 14.76 -1.61 24.18
C LYS A 71 15.12 -0.65 23.04
N ALA A 72 16.41 -0.36 22.82
CA ALA A 72 16.87 0.55 21.76
C ALA A 72 16.37 0.12 20.37
N ARG A 73 16.60 -1.15 20.00
CA ARG A 73 16.09 -1.72 18.74
C ARG A 73 14.57 -1.67 18.64
N LEU A 74 13.88 -1.77 19.78
CA LEU A 74 12.42 -1.74 19.82
C LEU A 74 11.88 -0.32 19.59
N VAL A 75 12.59 0.72 20.05
CA VAL A 75 12.31 2.13 19.74
C VAL A 75 12.54 2.41 18.26
N GLU A 76 13.67 1.96 17.69
CA GLU A 76 13.94 2.08 16.25
C GLU A 76 12.84 1.44 15.40
N LEU A 77 12.38 0.23 15.78
CA LEU A 77 11.30 -0.47 15.09
C LEU A 77 9.96 0.28 15.18
N CYS A 78 9.71 0.99 16.29
CA CYS A 78 8.53 1.81 16.47
C CYS A 78 8.55 3.06 15.59
N GLN A 79 9.74 3.60 15.32
CA GLN A 79 9.96 4.75 14.42
C GLN A 79 10.00 4.33 12.95
N SER A 80 10.44 3.09 12.67
CA SER A 80 10.45 2.55 11.31
C SER A 80 9.02 2.20 10.88
N THR A 81 8.35 3.13 10.19
CA THR A 81 7.14 2.79 9.45
C THR A 81 7.48 1.78 8.34
N GLY A 82 6.54 0.92 7.95
CA GLY A 82 6.77 -0.05 6.87
C GLY A 82 7.29 0.61 5.59
N THR A 83 7.97 -0.17 4.73
CA THR A 83 8.57 0.34 3.48
C THR A 83 7.57 1.08 2.59
N ALA A 84 6.32 0.63 2.56
CA ALA A 84 5.23 1.28 1.83
C ALA A 84 4.86 2.67 2.40
N THR A 85 4.83 2.81 3.72
CA THR A 85 4.59 4.09 4.40
C THR A 85 5.78 5.05 4.23
N GLN A 86 7.02 4.56 4.34
CA GLN A 86 8.21 5.38 4.05
C GLN A 86 8.29 5.82 2.58
N ARG A 87 7.82 5.01 1.62
CA ARG A 87 7.71 5.44 0.22
C ARG A 87 6.76 6.62 0.07
N LYS A 88 5.60 6.61 0.75
CA LYS A 88 4.63 7.72 0.73
C LYS A 88 5.21 9.00 1.35
N VAL A 89 5.93 8.87 2.46
CA VAL A 89 6.61 10.00 3.12
C VAL A 89 7.63 10.64 2.18
N ARG A 90 8.54 9.85 1.60
CA ARG A 90 9.55 10.35 0.64
C ARG A 90 8.94 11.02 -0.60
N LEU A 91 7.81 10.50 -1.10
CA LEU A 91 7.12 11.10 -2.23
C LEU A 91 6.51 12.47 -1.86
N ARG A 92 5.93 12.59 -0.66
CA ARG A 92 5.40 13.87 -0.17
C ARG A 92 6.50 14.89 0.06
N GLU A 93 7.59 14.50 0.69
CA GLU A 93 8.75 15.39 0.91
C GLU A 93 9.28 15.93 -0.42
N ARG A 94 9.45 15.06 -1.42
CA ARG A 94 9.84 15.47 -2.77
C ARG A 94 8.81 16.38 -3.45
N GLN A 95 7.51 16.18 -3.20
CA GLN A 95 6.46 17.06 -3.71
C GLN A 95 6.52 18.46 -3.07
N VAL A 96 6.77 18.52 -1.76
CA VAL A 96 6.94 19.77 -1.01
C VAL A 96 8.17 20.51 -1.49
N GLU A 97 9.31 19.82 -1.61
CA GLU A 97 10.56 20.40 -2.12
C GLU A 97 10.39 20.94 -3.55
N LYS A 98 9.69 20.22 -4.43
CA LYS A 98 9.35 20.72 -5.78
C LYS A 98 8.43 21.94 -5.73
N HIS A 99 7.47 21.98 -4.81
CA HIS A 99 6.57 23.12 -4.64
C HIS A 99 7.32 24.33 -4.08
N GLU A 100 8.19 24.15 -3.09
CA GLU A 100 9.04 25.19 -2.52
C GLU A 100 10.06 25.70 -3.54
N ALA A 101 10.69 24.82 -4.32
CA ALA A 101 11.56 25.21 -5.43
C ALA A 101 10.78 25.95 -6.54
N ALA A 102 9.54 25.55 -6.85
CA ALA A 102 8.70 26.26 -7.80
C ALA A 102 8.27 27.65 -7.27
N MET A 103 8.00 27.78 -5.97
CA MET A 103 7.72 29.06 -5.31
C MET A 103 8.97 29.95 -5.24
N ALA A 104 10.16 29.37 -5.07
CA ALA A 104 11.43 30.11 -5.06
C ALA A 104 11.89 30.51 -6.47
N ALA A 105 11.55 29.72 -7.50
CA ALA A 105 12.00 29.92 -8.88
C ALA A 105 11.09 30.80 -9.74
N ALA A 106 9.89 31.17 -9.29
CA ALA A 106 8.97 31.93 -10.13
C ALA A 106 8.30 33.11 -9.42
N GLU A 107 8.50 34.29 -10.01
CA GLU A 107 7.50 35.34 -10.15
C GLU A 107 6.10 34.74 -10.26
N SER A 108 5.14 35.34 -9.55
CA SER A 108 3.76 34.86 -9.45
C SER A 108 3.21 34.35 -10.79
N VAL A 109 3.04 33.03 -10.93
CA VAL A 109 2.29 32.43 -12.03
C VAL A 109 0.86 32.93 -11.91
N LYS A 110 0.54 34.00 -12.65
CA LYS A 110 -0.83 34.46 -12.78
C LYS A 110 -1.54 33.46 -13.70
N MET A 111 -2.54 32.78 -13.15
CA MET A 111 -3.41 31.90 -13.92
C MET A 111 -4.23 32.76 -14.88
N VAL A 112 -3.75 32.91 -16.12
CA VAL A 112 -4.46 33.58 -17.20
C VAL A 112 -5.17 32.50 -18.02
N ALA A 113 -6.48 32.67 -18.21
CA ALA A 113 -7.24 31.76 -19.07
C ALA A 113 -6.72 31.91 -20.52
N PRO A 114 -6.46 30.80 -21.23
CA PRO A 114 -6.01 30.86 -22.62
C PRO A 114 -7.07 31.54 -23.49
N ALA A 115 -6.63 32.22 -24.55
CA ALA A 115 -7.55 32.76 -25.53
C ALA A 115 -8.25 31.61 -26.24
N ARG A 116 -9.44 31.89 -26.79
CA ARG A 116 -10.21 30.89 -27.56
C ARG A 116 -9.40 30.30 -28.71
N GLU A 117 -8.52 31.12 -29.30
CA GLU A 117 -7.62 30.73 -30.39
C GLU A 117 -6.60 29.69 -29.93
N ASP A 118 -5.92 29.93 -28.79
CA ASP A 118 -4.97 28.98 -28.21
C ASP A 118 -5.61 27.62 -27.91
N VAL A 119 -6.86 27.63 -27.39
CA VAL A 119 -7.60 26.40 -27.13
C VAL A 119 -7.93 25.66 -28.41
N ALA A 120 -8.31 26.38 -29.47
CA ALA A 120 -8.63 25.77 -30.76
C ALA A 120 -7.38 25.18 -31.43
N GLU A 121 -6.25 25.88 -31.39
CA GLU A 121 -4.97 25.41 -31.90
C GLU A 121 -4.50 24.17 -31.14
N TYR A 122 -4.57 24.19 -29.81
CA TYR A 122 -4.23 23.04 -28.98
C TYR A 122 -5.07 21.81 -29.32
N VAL A 123 -6.39 21.99 -29.49
CA VAL A 123 -7.28 20.88 -29.85
C VAL A 123 -6.93 20.34 -31.24
N ALA A 124 -6.69 21.21 -32.22
CA ALA A 124 -6.30 20.79 -33.56
C ALA A 124 -5.00 19.98 -33.55
N GLN A 125 -3.97 20.49 -32.89
CA GLN A 125 -2.68 19.81 -32.76
C GLN A 125 -2.83 18.47 -32.03
N ALA A 126 -3.62 18.40 -30.97
CA ALA A 126 -3.87 17.16 -30.24
C ALA A 126 -4.56 16.09 -31.11
N TRP A 127 -5.45 16.50 -32.03
CA TRP A 127 -6.05 15.60 -33.00
C TRP A 127 -5.07 15.15 -34.09
N ASP A 128 -4.17 16.02 -34.54
CA ASP A 128 -3.13 15.67 -35.52
C ASP A 128 -2.08 14.69 -34.96
N GLU A 129 -1.78 14.79 -33.66
CA GLU A 129 -0.85 13.88 -32.97
C GLU A 129 -1.46 12.47 -32.75
N LEU A 130 -2.78 12.32 -32.85
CA LEU A 130 -3.46 11.04 -32.67
C LEU A 130 -3.35 10.17 -33.92
N SER A 131 -2.79 8.96 -33.77
CA SER A 131 -2.77 8.00 -34.87
C SER A 131 -4.19 7.53 -35.23
N ALA A 132 -4.41 7.25 -36.52
CA ALA A 132 -5.66 6.66 -37.01
C ALA A 132 -6.01 5.35 -36.27
N TYR A 133 -5.01 4.59 -35.83
CA TYR A 133 -5.19 3.38 -35.02
C TYR A 133 -5.78 3.69 -33.64
N THR A 134 -5.31 4.75 -32.97
CA THR A 134 -5.84 5.18 -31.67
C THR A 134 -7.28 5.65 -31.80
N ILE A 135 -7.59 6.41 -32.85
CA ILE A 135 -8.95 6.88 -33.14
C ILE A 135 -9.87 5.69 -33.42
N ALA A 136 -9.49 4.79 -34.33
CA ALA A 136 -10.30 3.62 -34.67
C ALA A 136 -10.56 2.69 -33.47
N ASN A 137 -9.58 2.53 -32.57
CA ASN A 137 -9.78 1.75 -31.35
C ASN A 137 -10.72 2.42 -30.36
N GLY A 138 -10.67 3.75 -30.23
CA GLY A 138 -11.58 4.52 -29.37
C GLY A 138 -13.05 4.40 -29.80
N PHE A 139 -13.29 4.32 -31.11
CA PHE A 139 -14.64 4.18 -31.69
C PHE A 139 -15.01 2.74 -32.06
N LYS A 140 -14.21 1.74 -31.67
CA LYS A 140 -14.41 0.34 -32.05
C LYS A 140 -15.78 -0.21 -31.69
N ALA A 141 -16.34 0.19 -30.55
CA ALA A 141 -17.67 -0.26 -30.12
C ALA A 141 -18.79 0.30 -31.02
N VAL A 142 -18.68 1.58 -31.42
CA VAL A 142 -19.68 2.25 -32.27
C VAL A 142 -19.60 1.79 -33.73
N LEU A 143 -18.39 1.47 -34.21
CA LEU A 143 -18.17 0.99 -35.57
C LEU A 143 -18.53 -0.49 -35.78
N GLN A 144 -18.68 -1.27 -34.71
CA GLN A 144 -19.07 -2.69 -34.79
C GLN A 144 -20.58 -2.91 -34.90
N GLU A 145 -21.40 -1.98 -34.39
CA GLU A 145 -22.86 -2.09 -34.43
C GLU A 145 -23.45 -1.99 -35.86
N GLY A 146 -22.72 -1.42 -36.82
CA GLY A 146 -23.16 -1.31 -38.22
C GLY A 146 -22.97 -2.54 -39.10
N VAL A 147 -22.32 -3.60 -38.62
CA VAL A 147 -22.08 -4.84 -39.42
C VAL A 147 -23.07 -5.96 -39.06
N GLU A 148 -23.73 -5.88 -37.90
CA GLU A 148 -24.69 -6.90 -37.46
C GLU A 148 -26.10 -6.72 -38.07
N ASP A 149 -26.44 -5.52 -38.55
CA ASP A 149 -27.77 -5.23 -39.10
C ASP A 149 -27.98 -5.70 -40.56
N GLU A 150 -26.91 -5.81 -41.36
CA GLU A 150 -27.00 -6.31 -42.75
C GLU A 150 -27.01 -7.85 -42.84
N ALA A 151 -26.55 -8.56 -41.80
CA ALA A 151 -26.58 -10.03 -41.75
C ALA A 151 -28.00 -10.59 -41.49
N SER A 152 -28.96 -9.74 -41.13
CA SER A 152 -30.31 -10.14 -40.74
C SER A 152 -31.37 -10.01 -41.85
N GLN A 153 -31.03 -9.52 -43.04
CA GLN A 153 -32.01 -9.26 -44.12
C GLN A 153 -32.07 -10.34 -45.23
N HIS A 154 -31.30 -11.44 -45.13
CA HIS A 154 -31.41 -12.57 -46.05
C HIS A 154 -31.84 -13.86 -45.35
N GLN A 155 -33.03 -13.83 -44.73
CA GLN A 155 -33.76 -15.04 -44.41
C GLN A 155 -35.26 -14.79 -44.14
N ILE A 156 -35.99 -14.30 -45.14
CA ILE A 156 -37.46 -14.49 -45.21
C ILE A 156 -37.85 -14.73 -46.68
N ASN A 157 -38.27 -15.97 -46.94
CA ASN A 157 -38.95 -16.56 -48.12
C ASN A 157 -38.39 -16.30 -49.52
#